data_AF-M3CDZ9-F1
#
_entry.id   AF-M3CDZ9-F1
#
_cell.length_a   1.000
_cell.length_b   1.000
_cell.length_c   1.000
_cell.angle_alpha   90.00
_cell.angle_beta   90.00
_cell.angle_gamma   90.00
#
_symmetry.space_group_name_H-M   'P 1'
#
loop_
_entity.id
_entity.type
_entity.pdbx_description
1 polymer ?
#
loop_
_entity_poly.entity_id
_entity_poly.type
_entity_poly.pdbx_seq_one_letter_code
_entity_poly.pdbx_strand_id
1 'polypeptide(L)'
;MTGTEKRSRHIGVHIDRPVDEVYAYASDPANLPAWARGLGGSIEKRGEQWVAESSPMGRVVVSFAPLNAFGVLDHDVTLPSGETVHNPFRVIADGAGTEAVFTLRRQPGTTDAEFERDAAMVVADLVRLKELLETAVSA
;
A
#
# COMPACT_ATOMS: atom_id res chain seq x y z
N MET A 1 20.35 24.35 13.30
CA MET A 1 20.22 23.73 11.97
C MET A 1 19.48 22.41 12.14
N THR A 2 18.15 22.41 12.09
CA THR A 2 17.36 21.17 12.10
C THR A 2 17.14 20.76 10.65
N GLY A 3 18.12 20.03 10.09
CA GLY A 3 17.90 19.35 8.82
C GLY A 3 16.76 18.36 9.04
N THR A 4 15.67 18.52 8.30
CA THR A 4 14.59 17.53 8.25
C THR A 4 15.20 16.25 7.67
N GLU A 5 15.59 15.30 8.53
CA GLU A 5 16.18 14.05 8.07
C GLU A 5 15.19 13.34 7.14
N LYS A 6 15.59 13.18 5.87
CA LYS A 6 14.86 12.37 4.91
C LYS A 6 15.04 10.89 5.30
N ARG A 7 14.14 10.39 6.15
CA ARG A 7 14.12 8.99 6.58
C ARG A 7 13.14 8.20 5.73
N SER A 8 13.56 7.01 5.30
CA SER A 8 12.68 5.98 4.74
C SER A 8 12.80 4.69 5.53
N ARG A 9 11.74 3.89 5.57
CA ARG A 9 11.74 2.52 6.08
C ARG A 9 11.16 1.61 5.01
N HIS A 10 11.91 0.56 4.66
CA HIS A 10 11.38 -0.53 3.86
C HIS A 10 10.73 -1.54 4.80
N ILE A 11 9.47 -1.86 4.52
CA ILE A 11 8.64 -2.78 5.30
C ILE A 11 8.33 -3.94 4.38
N GLY A 12 8.83 -5.12 4.73
CA GLY A 12 8.74 -6.34 3.94
C GLY A 12 7.91 -7.41 4.63
N VAL A 13 7.12 -8.16 3.86
CA VAL A 13 6.45 -9.39 4.27
C VAL A 13 6.58 -10.43 3.16
N HIS A 14 6.99 -11.64 3.52
CA HIS A 14 6.97 -12.78 2.61
C HIS A 14 5.56 -13.41 2.55
N ILE A 15 5.06 -13.65 1.35
CA ILE A 15 3.77 -14.27 1.03
C ILE A 15 4.03 -15.59 0.31
N ASP A 16 3.49 -16.70 0.81
CA ASP A 16 3.64 -18.05 0.28
C ASP A 16 2.68 -18.31 -0.90
N ARG A 17 2.74 -17.41 -1.89
CA ARG A 17 1.97 -17.46 -3.13
C ARG A 17 2.80 -16.96 -4.31
N PRO A 18 2.54 -17.48 -5.53
CA PRO A 18 3.22 -17.02 -6.74
C PRO A 18 3.09 -15.52 -6.98
N VAL A 19 4.16 -14.88 -7.44
CA VAL A 19 4.23 -13.41 -7.59
C VAL A 19 3.18 -12.83 -8.54
N ASP A 20 2.78 -13.58 -9.56
CA ASP A 20 1.74 -13.20 -10.51
C ASP A 20 0.36 -13.16 -9.85
N GLU A 21 0.05 -14.12 -8.98
CA GLU A 21 -1.19 -14.11 -8.19
C GLU A 21 -1.21 -12.95 -7.19
N VAL A 22 -0.10 -12.74 -6.46
CA VAL A 22 0.02 -11.63 -5.50
C VAL A 22 -0.11 -10.29 -6.24
N TYR A 23 0.59 -10.12 -7.36
CA TYR A 23 0.54 -8.91 -8.16
C TYR A 23 -0.86 -8.64 -8.72
N ALA A 24 -1.50 -9.65 -9.32
CA ALA A 24 -2.83 -9.50 -9.90
C ALA A 24 -3.86 -9.06 -8.85
N TYR A 25 -3.80 -9.64 -7.65
CA TYR A 25 -4.70 -9.26 -6.56
C TYR A 25 -4.39 -7.87 -6.00
N ALA A 26 -3.13 -7.58 -5.68
CA ALA A 26 -2.75 -6.34 -5.00
C ALA A 26 -2.76 -5.10 -5.92
N SER A 27 -2.67 -5.29 -7.23
CA SER A 27 -2.72 -4.19 -8.23
C SER A 27 -4.12 -3.78 -8.63
N ASP A 28 -5.16 -4.54 -8.24
CA ASP A 28 -6.54 -4.13 -8.42
C ASP A 28 -7.01 -3.26 -7.23
N PRO A 29 -7.27 -1.96 -7.43
CA PRO A 29 -7.69 -1.09 -6.34
C PRO A 29 -9.00 -1.52 -5.70
N ALA A 30 -9.86 -2.28 -6.40
CA ALA A 30 -11.09 -2.83 -5.83
C ALA A 30 -10.85 -3.75 -4.63
N ASN A 31 -9.65 -4.35 -4.53
CA ASN A 31 -9.27 -5.23 -3.43
C ASN A 31 -8.74 -4.48 -2.21
N LEU A 32 -8.40 -3.18 -2.32
CA LEU A 32 -7.83 -2.41 -1.23
C LEU A 32 -8.63 -2.47 0.08
N PRO A 33 -9.98 -2.37 0.09
CA PRO A 33 -10.74 -2.41 1.33
C PRO A 33 -10.59 -3.73 2.10
N ALA A 34 -10.19 -4.81 1.43
CA ALA A 34 -9.98 -6.10 2.08
C ALA A 34 -8.70 -6.11 2.93
N TRP A 35 -7.66 -5.36 2.56
CA TRP A 35 -6.34 -5.44 3.20
C TRP A 35 -5.75 -4.10 3.66
N ALA A 36 -5.96 -3.00 2.95
CA ALA A 36 -5.39 -1.69 3.22
C ALA A 36 -6.34 -0.81 4.07
N ARG A 37 -6.40 -1.06 5.38
CA ARG A 37 -7.38 -0.38 6.26
C ARG A 37 -7.13 1.11 6.43
N GLY A 38 -5.91 1.59 6.15
CA GLY A 38 -5.62 3.03 6.13
C GLY A 38 -6.49 3.82 5.16
N LEU A 39 -7.05 3.18 4.14
CA LEU A 39 -7.93 3.81 3.14
C LEU A 39 -9.43 3.72 3.52
N GLY A 40 -9.79 3.10 4.64
CA GLY A 40 -11.17 2.91 5.05
C GLY A 40 -11.80 1.62 4.53
N GLY A 41 -13.13 1.52 4.64
CA GLY A 41 -13.87 0.28 4.37
C GLY A 41 -14.39 0.13 2.95
N SER A 42 -14.21 1.13 2.08
CA SER A 42 -14.67 1.11 0.70
C SER A 42 -13.83 2.02 -0.19
N ILE A 43 -13.74 1.65 -1.46
CA ILE A 43 -13.16 2.47 -2.52
C ILE A 43 -14.02 2.33 -3.78
N GLU A 44 -14.30 3.44 -4.44
CA GLU A 44 -15.18 3.51 -5.60
C GLU A 44 -14.45 4.07 -6.81
N LYS A 45 -14.66 3.46 -7.97
CA LYS A 45 -14.18 4.01 -9.23
C LYS A 45 -15.11 5.14 -9.70
N ARG A 46 -14.60 6.36 -9.81
CA ARG A 46 -15.30 7.54 -10.34
C ARG A 46 -14.55 8.06 -11.56
N GLY A 47 -15.04 7.71 -12.75
CA GLY A 47 -14.32 7.93 -13.99
C GLY A 47 -13.03 7.10 -14.02
N GLU A 48 -11.89 7.76 -14.12
CA GLU A 48 -10.56 7.12 -14.08
C GLU A 48 -9.95 7.08 -12.68
N GLN A 49 -10.58 7.72 -11.69
CA GLN A 49 -10.06 7.84 -10.34
C GLN A 49 -10.66 6.79 -9.41
N TRP A 50 -9.85 6.30 -8.46
CA TRP A 50 -10.34 5.53 -7.33
C TRP A 50 -10.45 6.43 -6.10
N VAL A 51 -11.61 6.43 -5.45
CA VAL A 51 -11.93 7.37 -4.38
C VAL A 51 -12.35 6.61 -3.14
N ALA A 52 -11.68 6.88 -2.01
CA ALA A 52 -12.08 6.36 -0.71
C ALA A 52 -12.65 7.50 0.13
N GLU A 53 -13.98 7.57 0.21
CA GLU A 53 -14.72 8.64 0.90
C GLU A 53 -14.67 8.48 2.44
N SER A 54 -14.51 7.25 2.92
CA SER A 54 -14.58 6.88 4.34
C SER A 54 -13.21 6.68 5.00
N SER A 55 -12.12 7.08 4.36
CA SER A 55 -10.79 6.98 4.95
C SER A 55 -10.72 7.83 6.24
N PRO A 56 -10.02 7.35 7.29
CA PRO A 56 -9.72 8.16 8.48
C PRO A 56 -9.00 9.48 8.18
N MET A 57 -8.37 9.60 7.01
CA MET A 57 -7.68 10.81 6.53
C MET A 57 -8.65 11.81 5.85
N GLY A 58 -9.94 11.50 5.76
CA GLY A 58 -10.92 12.20 4.93
C GLY A 58 -10.98 11.64 3.51
N ARG A 59 -11.69 12.31 2.60
CA ARG A 59 -11.80 11.88 1.20
C ARG A 59 -10.42 11.85 0.52
N VAL A 60 -9.95 10.65 0.16
CA VAL A 60 -8.69 10.48 -0.57
C VAL A 60 -8.92 9.93 -1.98
N VAL A 61 -8.02 10.28 -2.90
CA VAL A 61 -7.97 9.73 -4.25
C VAL A 61 -6.71 8.88 -4.41
N VAL A 62 -6.86 7.68 -4.96
CA VAL A 62 -5.76 6.73 -5.17
C VAL A 62 -5.53 6.53 -6.66
N SER A 63 -4.27 6.61 -7.07
CA SER A 63 -3.84 6.35 -8.45
C SER A 63 -2.66 5.39 -8.46
N PHE A 64 -2.85 4.19 -9.00
CA PHE A 64 -1.79 3.21 -9.15
C PHE A 64 -0.95 3.47 -10.40
N ALA A 65 0.29 3.01 -10.37
CA ALA A 65 1.09 2.80 -11.55
C ALA A 65 0.34 1.86 -12.54
N PRO A 66 0.52 2.03 -13.86
CA PRO A 66 -0.04 1.12 -14.84
C PRO A 66 0.38 -0.32 -14.59
N LEU A 67 -0.47 -1.28 -14.98
CA LEU A 67 -0.14 -2.71 -14.93
C LEU A 67 1.18 -2.96 -15.68
N ASN A 68 2.06 -3.71 -15.04
CA ASN A 68 3.43 -3.93 -15.50
C ASN A 68 3.95 -5.30 -15.07
N ALA A 69 4.95 -5.80 -15.79
CA ALA A 69 5.56 -7.10 -15.52
C ALA A 69 6.69 -7.05 -14.46
N PHE A 70 6.93 -5.90 -13.83
CA PHE A 70 8.07 -5.68 -12.93
C PHE A 70 7.71 -5.79 -11.45
N GLY A 71 6.44 -6.07 -11.15
CA GLY A 71 5.90 -6.15 -9.81
C GLY A 71 5.75 -4.79 -9.12
N VAL A 72 5.70 -3.70 -9.88
CA VAL A 72 5.58 -2.33 -9.32
C VAL A 72 4.11 -2.02 -9.05
N LEU A 73 3.80 -1.70 -7.79
CA LEU A 73 2.48 -1.29 -7.29
C LEU A 73 2.53 0.12 -6.67
N ASP A 74 3.49 0.93 -7.11
CA ASP A 74 3.61 2.32 -6.70
C ASP A 74 2.27 3.02 -6.89
N HIS A 75 1.88 3.83 -5.91
CA HIS A 75 0.62 4.55 -5.97
C HIS A 75 0.72 5.91 -5.29
N ASP A 76 -0.04 6.84 -5.83
CA ASP A 76 -0.21 8.17 -5.29
C ASP A 76 -1.51 8.22 -4.50
N VAL A 77 -1.44 8.81 -3.30
CA VAL A 77 -2.60 9.12 -2.46
C VAL A 77 -2.73 10.63 -2.34
N THR A 78 -3.77 11.20 -2.95
CA THR A 78 -4.09 12.62 -2.83
C THR A 78 -5.05 12.84 -1.65
N LEU A 79 -4.60 13.65 -0.69
CA LEU A 79 -5.32 14.00 0.54
C LEU A 79 -6.39 15.09 0.29
N PRO A 80 -7.33 15.31 1.24
CA PRO A 80 -8.29 16.41 1.14
C PRO A 80 -7.65 17.80 0.97
N SER A 81 -6.42 17.98 1.45
CA SER A 81 -5.64 19.21 1.28
C SER A 81 -5.17 19.45 -0.16
N GLY A 82 -5.26 18.45 -1.04
CA GLY A 82 -4.65 18.44 -2.38
C GLY A 82 -3.20 17.97 -2.41
N GLU A 83 -2.58 17.77 -1.25
CA GLU A 83 -1.25 17.17 -1.15
C GLU A 83 -1.29 15.72 -1.66
N THR A 84 -0.28 15.33 -2.44
CA THR A 84 -0.15 13.96 -2.94
C THR A 84 1.07 13.30 -2.34
N VAL A 85 0.84 12.16 -1.70
CA VAL A 85 1.88 11.32 -1.11
C VAL A 85 2.13 10.15 -2.06
N HIS A 86 3.37 10.05 -2.54
CA HIS A 86 3.81 8.93 -3.36
C HIS A 86 4.28 7.77 -2.49
N ASN A 87 3.74 6.57 -2.73
CA ASN A 87 3.98 5.36 -1.96
C ASN A 87 4.61 4.28 -2.84
N PRO A 88 5.96 4.12 -2.80
CA PRO A 88 6.60 3.03 -3.52
C PRO A 88 6.24 1.68 -2.89
N PHE A 89 5.73 0.75 -3.69
CA PHE A 89 5.36 -0.58 -3.27
C PHE A 89 5.68 -1.59 -4.36
N ARG A 90 6.32 -2.70 -4.00
CA ARG A 90 6.74 -3.71 -4.96
C ARG A 90 6.48 -5.12 -4.44
N VAL A 91 6.14 -6.02 -5.35
CA VAL A 91 6.20 -7.48 -5.14
C VAL A 91 7.34 -8.06 -5.96
N ILE A 92 8.11 -8.95 -5.36
CA ILE A 92 9.33 -9.53 -5.93
C ILE A 92 9.23 -11.04 -5.78
N ALA A 93 9.47 -11.79 -6.85
CA ALA A 93 9.49 -13.25 -6.78
C ALA A 93 10.60 -13.73 -5.82
N ASP A 94 10.25 -14.66 -4.93
CA ASP A 94 11.19 -15.35 -4.04
C ASP A 94 10.92 -16.86 -4.06
N GLY A 95 11.54 -17.56 -5.01
CA GLY A 95 11.27 -18.98 -5.25
C GLY A 95 9.81 -19.21 -5.70
N ALA A 96 9.06 -19.98 -4.91
CA ALA A 96 7.63 -20.20 -5.13
C ALA A 96 6.74 -19.13 -4.45
N GLY A 97 7.34 -18.29 -3.60
CA GLY A 97 6.67 -17.23 -2.87
C GLY A 97 6.99 -15.84 -3.43
N THR A 98 6.65 -14.84 -2.63
CA THR A 98 6.73 -13.42 -2.99
C THR A 98 7.18 -12.58 -1.81
N GLU A 99 8.18 -11.73 -1.99
CA GLU A 99 8.52 -10.67 -1.06
C GLU A 99 7.77 -9.38 -1.44
N ALA A 100 6.87 -8.92 -0.57
CA ALA A 100 6.13 -7.66 -0.73
C ALA A 100 6.79 -6.55 0.10
N VAL A 101 7.30 -5.51 -0.56
CA VAL A 101 8.10 -4.43 0.06
C VAL A 101 7.47 -3.07 -0.17
N PHE A 102 7.02 -2.43 0.91
CA PHE A 102 6.54 -1.05 0.93
C PHE A 102 7.61 -0.09 1.43
N THR A 103 7.78 1.06 0.79
CA THR A 103 8.73 2.10 1.23
C THR A 103 8.00 3.25 1.90
N LEU A 104 7.96 3.26 3.23
CA LEU A 104 7.38 4.35 4.01
C LEU A 104 8.37 5.51 4.11
N ARG A 105 7.97 6.70 3.66
CA ARG A 105 8.76 7.94 3.76
C ARG A 105 8.20 8.81 4.87
N ARG A 106 9.08 9.31 5.75
CA ARG A 106 8.69 10.27 6.79
C ARG A 106 8.37 11.61 6.13
N GLN A 107 7.14 12.09 6.29
CA GLN A 107 6.74 13.39 5.77
C GLN A 107 7.30 14.52 6.62
N PRO A 108 7.47 15.74 6.06
CA PRO A 108 7.86 16.91 6.84
C PRO A 108 6.87 17.14 7.99
N GLY A 109 7.40 17.35 9.20
CA GLY A 109 6.57 17.60 10.39
C GLY A 109 6.05 16.35 11.11
N THR A 110 6.18 15.16 10.53
CA THR A 110 5.84 13.90 11.22
C THR A 110 6.81 13.67 12.38
N THR A 111 6.32 13.45 13.59
CA THR A 111 7.10 13.07 14.77
C THR A 111 7.57 11.61 14.69
N ASP A 112 8.55 11.22 15.53
CA ASP A 112 9.02 9.83 15.55
C ASP A 112 7.88 8.87 15.92
N ALA A 113 7.06 9.22 16.91
CA ALA A 113 5.93 8.41 17.34
C ALA A 113 4.85 8.26 16.25
N GLU A 114 4.60 9.30 15.44
CA GLU A 114 3.71 9.20 14.28
C GLU A 114 4.28 8.28 13.21
N PHE A 115 5.57 8.43 12.89
CA PHE A 115 6.23 7.58 11.90
C PHE A 115 6.25 6.10 12.30
N GLU A 116 6.46 5.80 13.59
CA GLU A 116 6.38 4.43 14.10
C GLU A 116 4.94 3.87 14.06
N ARG A 117 3.92 4.71 14.32
CA ARG A 117 2.51 4.30 14.15
C ARG A 117 2.17 4.01 12.69
N ASP A 118 2.60 4.86 11.76
CA ASP A 118 2.39 4.66 10.33
C ASP A 118 3.06 3.37 9.85
N ALA A 119 4.30 3.11 10.30
CA ALA A 119 5.00 1.87 9.99
C ALA A 119 4.23 0.64 10.51
N ALA A 120 3.68 0.69 11.72
CA ALA A 120 2.89 -0.40 12.27
C ALA A 120 1.59 -0.65 11.48
N MET A 121 0.94 0.42 10.99
CA MET A 121 -0.24 0.28 10.13
C MET A 121 0.13 -0.37 8.79
N VAL A 122 1.22 0.05 8.15
CA VAL A 122 1.69 -0.58 6.90
C VAL A 122 2.02 -2.06 7.11
N VAL A 123 2.69 -2.42 8.21
CA VAL A 123 2.93 -3.83 8.57
C VAL A 123 1.60 -4.60 8.68
N ALA A 124 0.62 -4.05 9.39
CA ALA A 124 -0.67 -4.72 9.59
C ALA A 124 -1.44 -4.92 8.27
N ASP A 125 -1.37 -3.95 7.36
CA ASP A 125 -2.00 -4.04 6.04
C ASP A 125 -1.30 -5.11 5.16
N LEU A 126 0.03 -5.16 5.14
CA LEU A 126 0.78 -6.20 4.41
C LEU A 126 0.56 -7.61 4.99
N VAL A 127 0.47 -7.74 6.31
CA VAL A 127 0.13 -9.01 6.97
C VAL A 127 -1.28 -9.46 6.59
N ARG A 128 -2.25 -8.54 6.50
CA ARG A 128 -3.60 -8.90 6.04
C ARG A 128 -3.63 -9.33 4.58
N LEU A 129 -2.87 -8.65 3.71
CA LEU A 129 -2.71 -9.07 2.31
C LEU A 129 -2.16 -10.50 2.22
N LYS A 130 -1.12 -10.81 3.00
CA LYS A 130 -0.57 -12.17 3.14
C LYS A 130 -1.64 -13.18 3.54
N GLU A 131 -2.35 -12.92 4.64
CA GLU A 131 -3.37 -13.83 5.17
C GLU A 131 -4.49 -14.10 4.15
N LEU A 132 -4.97 -13.07 3.45
CA LEU A 132 -6.02 -13.23 2.43
C LEU A 132 -5.57 -14.12 1.27
N LEU A 133 -4.33 -13.94 0.81
CA LEU A 133 -3.78 -14.67 -0.33
C LEU A 133 -3.41 -16.11 0.02
N GLU A 134 -2.97 -16.37 1.25
CA GLU A 134 -2.62 -17.71 1.72
C GLU A 134 -3.84 -18.54 2.16
N THR A 135 -4.94 -17.89 2.53
CA THR A 135 -6.19 -18.57 2.91
C THR A 135 -7.14 -18.79 1.74
N ALA A 136 -6.95 -18.08 0.61
CA ALA A 136 -7.65 -18.36 -0.63
C ALA A 136 -7.23 -19.77 -1.12
N VAL A 137 -8.08 -20.76 -0.84
CA VAL A 137 -7.90 -22.13 -1.38
C VAL A 137 -7.79 -22.00 -2.89
N SER A 138 -6.66 -22.41 -3.44
CA SER A 138 -6.48 -22.49 -4.89
C SER A 138 -7.55 -23.43 -5.44
N ALA A 139 -8.46 -22.88 -6.25
CA ALA A 139 -9.47 -23.65 -6.97
C ALA A 139 -8.83 -24.53 -8.04
#